data_AF-A0A374BPN0-F1
#
_entry.id   AF-A0A374BPN0-F1
#
_cell.length_a   1.000
_cell.length_b   1.000
_cell.length_c   1.000
_cell.angle_alpha   90.00
_cell.angle_beta   90.00
_cell.angle_gamma   90.00
#
_symmetry.space_group_name_H-M   'P 1'
#
loop_
_entity.id
_entity.type
_entity.pdbx_description
1 polymer ?
#
loop_
_entity_poly.entity_id
_entity_poly.type
_entity_poly.pdbx_seq_one_letter_code
_entity_poly.pdbx_strand_id
1 'polypeptide(L)'
;MNTFKELENYYKSKSYLTYHAANEHEQLLLFYPNYKSTKIYVIHKSDDSKWFDLGCLERGDDEKLGVSFYDGCDNNFDKMIAKMKGVDKAAEDYRFTIFYDPDTDTYWVDNSLELFFENQKEVIMTYLKDNGYDLIKV
;
A
#
# COMPACT_ATOMS: atom_id res chain seq x y z
N MET A 1 -1.38 2.66 23.37
CA MET A 1 -2.05 1.64 22.55
C MET A 1 -1.35 1.63 21.20
N ASN A 2 -1.04 0.47 20.63
CA ASN A 2 -0.27 0.39 19.39
C ASN A 2 -1.22 0.58 18.19
N THR A 3 -1.11 1.71 17.49
CA THR A 3 -1.96 2.08 16.34
C THR A 3 -2.00 0.99 15.27
N PHE A 4 -0.89 0.32 14.99
CA PHE A 4 -0.89 -0.80 14.04
C PHE A 4 -1.79 -1.95 14.47
N LYS A 5 -1.80 -2.28 15.77
CA LYS A 5 -2.68 -3.32 16.31
C LYS A 5 -4.17 -2.94 16.21
N GLU A 6 -4.48 -1.67 16.44
CA GLU A 6 -5.86 -1.17 16.27
C GLU A 6 -6.32 -1.24 14.81
N LEU A 7 -5.48 -0.78 13.88
CA LEU A 7 -5.74 -0.85 12.44
C LEU A 7 -5.88 -2.29 11.95
N GLU A 8 -4.99 -3.17 12.40
CA GLU A 8 -5.03 -4.58 12.03
C GLU A 8 -6.35 -5.23 12.48
N ASN A 9 -6.74 -5.01 13.74
CA ASN A 9 -8.02 -5.51 14.25
C ASN A 9 -9.22 -4.93 13.49
N TYR A 10 -9.17 -3.64 13.14
CA TYR A 10 -10.21 -3.00 12.35
C TYR A 10 -10.37 -3.66 10.98
N TYR A 11 -9.29 -3.87 10.24
CA TYR A 11 -9.35 -4.48 8.91
C TYR A 11 -9.74 -5.97 8.99
N LYS A 12 -9.21 -6.72 9.95
CA LYS A 12 -9.64 -8.10 10.23
C LYS A 12 -11.14 -8.18 10.51
N SER A 13 -11.71 -7.23 11.28
CA SER A 13 -13.15 -7.18 11.57
C SER A 13 -14.03 -6.98 10.33
N LYS A 14 -13.44 -6.50 9.23
CA LYS A 14 -14.07 -6.30 7.93
C LYS A 14 -13.71 -7.39 6.91
N SER A 15 -13.18 -8.53 7.37
CA SER A 15 -12.78 -9.66 6.53
C SER A 15 -11.61 -9.36 5.58
N TYR A 16 -10.76 -8.40 5.91
CA TYR A 16 -9.50 -8.20 5.19
C TYR A 16 -8.45 -9.18 5.73
N LEU A 17 -7.55 -9.60 4.85
CA LEU A 17 -6.32 -10.27 5.24
C LEU A 17 -5.28 -9.21 5.55
N THR A 18 -4.54 -9.38 6.64
CA THR A 18 -3.59 -8.40 7.16
C THR A 18 -2.23 -9.03 7.43
N TYR A 19 -1.17 -8.25 7.24
CA TYR A 19 0.22 -8.63 7.43
C TYR A 19 0.94 -7.45 8.10
N HIS A 20 1.18 -7.57 9.41
CA HIS A 20 2.01 -6.62 10.15
C HIS A 20 3.46 -7.10 10.06
N ALA A 21 4.35 -6.24 9.59
CA ALA A 21 5.76 -6.53 9.44
C ALA A 21 6.62 -5.36 9.93
N ALA A 22 7.89 -5.63 10.24
CA ALA A 22 8.86 -4.63 10.64
C ALA A 22 10.27 -5.02 10.22
N ASN A 23 11.13 -4.02 10.04
CA ASN A 23 12.58 -4.19 9.93
C ASN A 23 13.26 -3.37 11.05
N GLU A 24 14.56 -3.10 10.93
CA GLU A 24 15.32 -2.35 11.96
C GLU A 24 14.81 -0.91 12.18
N HIS A 25 14.16 -0.29 11.19
CA HIS A 25 13.85 1.14 11.20
C HIS A 25 12.38 1.47 10.94
N GLU A 26 11.59 0.49 10.50
CA GLU A 26 10.28 0.74 9.92
C GLU A 26 9.27 -0.35 10.25
N GLN A 27 8.00 0.03 10.28
CA GLN A 27 6.87 -0.88 10.40
C GLN A 27 5.88 -0.67 9.25
N LEU A 28 5.28 -1.78 8.82
CA LEU A 28 4.29 -1.84 7.77
C LEU A 28 3.07 -2.63 8.23
N LEU A 29 1.89 -2.16 7.87
CA LEU A 29 0.68 -2.98 7.83
C LEU A 29 0.20 -3.06 6.39
N LEU A 30 0.33 -4.25 5.80
CA LEU A 30 -0.22 -4.55 4.49
C LEU A 30 -1.56 -5.26 4.65
N PHE A 31 -2.54 -4.89 3.84
CA PHE A 31 -3.87 -5.50 3.92
C PHE A 31 -4.62 -5.41 2.59
N TYR A 32 -5.52 -6.37 2.39
CA TYR A 32 -6.39 -6.40 1.22
C TYR A 32 -7.71 -7.10 1.55
N PRO A 33 -8.82 -6.71 0.89
CA PRO A 33 -10.08 -7.41 1.07
C PRO A 33 -9.97 -8.82 0.49
N ASN A 34 -10.56 -9.82 1.16
CA ASN A 34 -10.45 -11.23 0.80
C ASN A 34 -11.26 -11.59 -0.46
N TYR A 35 -10.83 -11.07 -1.62
CA TYR A 35 -11.36 -11.33 -2.95
C TYR A 35 -10.23 -11.70 -3.92
N LYS A 36 -10.59 -12.34 -5.04
CA LYS A 36 -9.63 -12.96 -5.97
C LYS A 36 -8.60 -11.98 -6.53
N SER A 37 -8.98 -10.76 -6.89
CA SER A 37 -8.07 -9.78 -7.50
C SER A 37 -8.33 -8.41 -6.88
N THR A 38 -7.34 -7.91 -6.14
CA THR A 38 -7.47 -6.67 -5.35
C THR A 38 -6.15 -5.93 -5.25
N LYS A 39 -6.24 -4.63 -4.95
CA LYS A 39 -5.11 -3.82 -4.50
C LYS A 39 -4.65 -4.30 -3.13
N ILE A 40 -3.35 -4.18 -2.88
CA ILE A 40 -2.78 -4.38 -1.54
C ILE A 40 -2.47 -3.01 -0.98
N TYR A 41 -3.19 -2.62 0.06
CA TYR A 41 -2.98 -1.36 0.76
C TYR A 41 -1.81 -1.47 1.73
N VAL A 42 -1.12 -0.35 1.93
CA VAL A 42 0.04 -0.24 2.80
C VAL A 42 -0.14 0.96 3.73
N ILE A 43 0.05 0.72 5.02
CA ILE A 43 0.27 1.76 6.01
C ILE A 43 1.71 1.61 6.50
N HIS A 44 2.52 2.63 6.29
CA HIS A 44 3.94 2.65 6.62
C HIS A 44 4.22 3.65 7.73
N LYS A 45 5.16 3.31 8.59
CA LYS A 45 5.75 4.24 9.54
C LYS A 45 7.23 3.93 9.76
N SER A 46 8.09 4.89 9.45
CA SER A 46 9.48 4.90 9.91
C SER A 46 9.61 5.35 11.37
N ASP A 47 10.58 4.83 12.10
CA ASP A 47 10.83 5.12 13.51
C ASP A 47 11.01 6.62 13.79
N ASP A 48 11.75 7.31 12.92
CA ASP A 48 12.03 8.74 13.03
C ASP A 48 10.85 9.63 12.57
N SER A 49 9.85 9.02 11.91
CA SER A 49 8.68 9.74 11.43
C SER A 49 7.62 9.91 12.51
N LYS A 50 7.05 11.12 12.57
CA LYS A 50 5.81 11.40 13.31
C LYS A 50 4.54 11.02 12.52
N TRP A 51 4.71 10.73 11.24
CA TRP A 51 3.65 10.55 10.25
C TRP A 51 3.57 9.08 9.83
N PHE A 52 2.36 8.68 9.47
CA PHE A 52 2.10 7.45 8.75
C PHE A 52 1.90 7.77 7.28
N ASP A 53 2.58 7.03 6.41
CA ASP A 53 2.39 7.09 4.98
C ASP A 53 1.36 6.03 4.57
N LEU A 54 0.46 6.41 3.66
CA LEU A 54 -0.70 5.61 3.25
C LEU A 54 -0.64 5.39 1.74
N GLY A 55 -0.69 4.13 1.30
CA GLY A 55 -0.38 3.79 -0.08
C GLY A 55 -0.88 2.42 -0.53
N CYS A 56 -0.37 1.99 -1.69
CA CYS A 56 -0.62 0.68 -2.28
C CYS A 56 0.70 0.05 -2.75
N LEU A 57 0.75 -1.29 -2.77
CA LEU A 57 1.77 -2.00 -3.55
C LEU A 57 1.44 -1.92 -5.03
N GLU A 58 2.48 -1.75 -5.83
CA GLU A 58 2.39 -1.59 -7.28
C GLU A 58 3.58 -2.29 -7.93
N ARG A 59 3.38 -2.80 -9.14
CA ARG A 59 4.46 -3.34 -9.97
C ARG A 59 4.54 -2.53 -11.26
N GLY A 60 5.70 -1.95 -11.52
CA GLY A 60 5.97 -1.24 -12.77
C GLY A 60 6.48 -2.17 -13.88
N ASP A 61 6.79 -1.59 -15.03
CA ASP A 61 7.31 -2.31 -16.21
C ASP A 61 8.65 -3.01 -15.99
N ASP A 62 9.45 -2.55 -15.02
CA ASP A 62 10.71 -3.21 -14.65
C ASP A 62 10.49 -4.45 -13.77
N GLU A 63 9.24 -4.86 -13.61
CA GLU A 63 8.73 -5.97 -12.79
C GLU A 63 9.02 -5.83 -11.30
N LYS A 64 9.58 -4.71 -10.84
CA LYS A 64 9.87 -4.50 -9.42
C LYS A 64 8.62 -4.10 -8.66
N LEU A 65 8.46 -4.71 -7.50
CA LEU A 65 7.43 -4.34 -6.54
C LEU A 65 7.89 -3.12 -5.73
N GLY A 66 7.06 -2.09 -5.72
CA GLY A 66 7.26 -0.88 -4.92
C GLY A 66 5.99 -0.50 -4.15
N VAL A 67 6.13 0.48 -3.27
CA VAL A 67 5.01 1.13 -2.59
C VAL A 67 4.92 2.57 -3.08
N SER A 68 3.74 2.95 -3.58
CA SER A 68 3.43 4.35 -3.85
C SER A 68 2.59 4.91 -2.72
N PHE A 69 3.08 5.98 -2.10
CA PHE A 69 2.38 6.69 -1.04
C PHE A 69 1.56 7.84 -1.63
N TYR A 70 0.25 7.76 -1.45
CA TYR A 70 -0.71 8.71 -2.01
C TYR A 70 -1.16 9.75 -1.00
N ASP A 71 -1.00 9.46 0.30
CA ASP A 71 -1.35 10.37 1.38
C ASP A 71 -0.51 10.07 2.63
N GLY A 72 -0.60 10.95 3.63
CA GLY A 72 -0.04 10.73 4.95
C GLY A 72 -0.84 11.43 6.04
N CYS A 73 -0.65 10.98 7.29
CA CYS A 73 -1.21 11.67 8.45
C CYS A 73 -0.50 11.37 9.76
N ASP A 74 -0.73 12.24 10.74
CA ASP A 74 -0.37 11.99 12.14
C ASP A 74 -0.99 10.68 12.66
N ASN A 75 -0.48 10.21 13.79
CA ASN A 75 -1.01 9.08 14.53
C ASN A 75 -2.45 9.34 15.07
N ASN A 76 -3.45 9.19 14.20
CA ASN A 76 -4.85 9.36 14.53
C ASN A 76 -5.69 8.35 13.73
N PHE A 77 -6.22 7.36 14.44
CA PHE A 77 -6.95 6.24 13.87
C PHE A 77 -8.09 6.66 12.93
N ASP A 78 -8.98 7.55 13.38
CA ASP A 78 -10.15 7.97 12.59
C ASP A 78 -9.74 8.70 11.30
N LYS A 79 -8.70 9.55 11.38
CA LYS A 79 -8.15 10.23 10.21
C LYS A 79 -7.51 9.25 9.23
N MET A 80 -6.76 8.26 9.73
CA MET A 80 -6.15 7.21 8.89
C MET A 80 -7.21 6.44 8.13
N ILE A 81 -8.27 5.99 8.81
CA ILE A 81 -9.39 5.28 8.17
C ILE A 81 -10.08 6.15 7.10
N ALA A 82 -10.27 7.44 7.37
CA ALA A 82 -10.85 8.36 6.41
C ALA A 82 -9.95 8.54 5.18
N LYS A 83 -8.64 8.72 5.38
CA LYS A 83 -7.66 8.93 4.30
C LYS A 83 -7.43 7.69 3.45
N MET A 84 -7.53 6.48 3.99
CA MET A 84 -7.44 5.25 3.20
C MET A 84 -8.51 5.16 2.10
N LYS A 85 -9.69 5.77 2.28
CA LYS A 85 -10.68 5.89 1.20
C LYS A 85 -10.21 6.84 0.08
N GLY A 86 -9.46 7.88 0.44
CA GLY A 86 -8.81 8.78 -0.51
C GLY A 86 -7.69 8.10 -1.28
N VAL A 87 -6.89 7.28 -0.59
CA VAL A 87 -5.84 6.44 -1.21
C VAL A 87 -6.43 5.49 -2.25
N ASP A 88 -7.52 4.79 -1.90
CA ASP A 88 -8.19 3.87 -2.83
C ASP A 88 -8.60 4.58 -4.12
N LYS A 89 -9.24 5.75 -3.99
CA LYS A 89 -9.63 6.59 -5.12
C LYS A 89 -8.42 7.11 -5.91
N ALA A 90 -7.38 7.61 -5.24
CA ALA A 90 -6.19 8.14 -5.90
C ALA A 90 -5.48 7.08 -6.75
N ALA A 91 -5.38 5.85 -6.24
CA ALA A 91 -4.81 4.74 -7.00
C ALA A 91 -5.66 4.38 -8.24
N GLU A 92 -6.99 4.54 -8.20
CA GLU A 92 -7.86 4.37 -9.39
C GLU A 92 -7.67 5.49 -10.39
N ASP A 93 -7.65 6.74 -9.92
CA ASP A 93 -7.48 7.90 -10.77
C ASP A 93 -6.10 7.87 -11.47
N TYR A 94 -5.04 7.45 -10.76
CA TYR A 94 -3.69 7.32 -11.30
C TYR A 94 -3.62 6.32 -12.47
N ARG A 95 -4.26 5.16 -12.34
CA ARG A 95 -4.33 4.13 -13.39
C ARG A 95 -4.90 4.65 -14.71
N PHE A 96 -5.81 5.61 -14.66
CA PHE A 96 -6.45 6.18 -15.85
C PHE A 96 -5.90 7.57 -16.21
N THR A 97 -4.82 7.99 -15.56
CA THR A 97 -4.20 9.28 -15.83
C THR A 97 -3.55 9.27 -17.20
N ILE A 98 -3.91 10.28 -18.01
CA ILE A 98 -3.29 10.53 -19.30
C ILE A 98 -2.11 11.47 -19.06
N PHE A 99 -0.92 11.00 -19.38
CA PHE A 99 0.31 11.78 -19.33
C PHE A 99 0.58 12.42 -20.69
N TYR A 100 1.13 13.63 -20.67
CA TYR A 100 1.59 14.33 -21.86
C TYR A 100 3.10 14.19 -21.94
N ASP A 101 3.61 13.72 -23.07
CA ASP A 101 5.02 13.70 -23.41
C ASP A 101 5.34 14.91 -24.31
N PRO A 102 6.03 15.95 -23.78
CA PRO A 102 6.37 17.14 -24.54
C PRO A 102 7.43 16.90 -25.63
N ASP A 103 8.23 15.84 -25.52
CA ASP A 103 9.31 15.55 -26.47
C ASP A 103 8.77 14.96 -27.76
N THR A 104 7.66 14.21 -27.67
CA THR A 104 6.99 13.60 -28.82
C THR A 104 5.67 14.28 -29.21
N ASP A 105 5.21 15.25 -28.41
CA ASP A 105 3.88 15.88 -28.52
C ASP A 105 2.75 14.85 -28.54
N THR A 106 2.87 13.82 -27.69
CA THR A 106 1.89 12.74 -27.60
C THR A 106 1.31 12.59 -26.20
N TYR A 107 0.13 11.97 -26.14
CA TYR A 107 -0.49 11.57 -24.89
C TYR A 107 -0.42 10.06 -24.75
N TRP A 108 -0.13 9.58 -23.55
CA TRP A 108 -0.13 8.16 -23.23
C TRP A 108 -0.80 7.89 -21.90
N VAL A 109 -1.34 6.68 -21.74
CA VAL A 109 -1.85 6.19 -20.47
C VAL A 109 -0.82 5.24 -19.91
N ASP A 110 -0.49 5.39 -18.64
CA ASP A 110 0.37 4.45 -17.94
C ASP A 110 -0.39 3.12 -17.70
N ASN A 111 -0.31 2.25 -18.71
CA ASN A 111 -0.78 0.86 -18.61
C ASN A 111 0.32 -0.09 -18.11
N SER A 112 1.46 0.46 -17.74
CA SER A 112 2.64 -0.26 -17.27
C SER A 112 2.44 -0.74 -15.82
N LEU A 113 1.58 -0.06 -15.08
CA LEU A 113 1.36 -0.31 -13.66
C LEU A 113 0.36 -1.45 -13.39
N GLU A 114 0.82 -2.52 -12.74
CA GLU A 114 -0.04 -3.53 -12.14
C GLU A 114 -0.39 -3.13 -10.70
N LEU A 115 -1.68 -2.86 -10.46
CA LEU A 115 -2.25 -2.53 -9.14
C LEU A 115 -3.11 -3.64 -8.53
N PHE A 116 -3.58 -4.59 -9.34
CA PHE A 116 -4.52 -5.62 -8.93
C PHE A 116 -3.85 -6.98 -9.07
N PHE A 117 -3.65 -7.67 -7.95
CA PHE A 117 -2.92 -8.93 -7.93
C PHE A 117 -3.87 -10.09 -7.66
N GLU A 118 -3.75 -11.19 -8.40
CA GLU A 118 -4.50 -12.42 -8.09
C GLU A 118 -3.85 -13.26 -6.97
N ASN A 119 -2.53 -13.12 -6.80
CA ASN A 119 -1.73 -13.86 -5.81
C ASN A 119 -1.23 -12.92 -4.70
N GLN A 120 -2.12 -12.14 -4.07
CA GLN A 120 -1.75 -11.06 -3.14
C GLN A 120 -0.83 -11.54 -2.01
N LYS A 121 -1.07 -12.74 -1.47
CA LYS A 121 -0.21 -13.31 -0.43
C LYS A 121 1.23 -13.51 -0.91
N GLU A 122 1.43 -14.04 -2.13
CA GLU A 122 2.76 -14.26 -2.69
C GLU A 122 3.45 -12.91 -2.94
N VAL A 123 2.73 -11.94 -3.51
CA VAL A 123 3.21 -10.58 -3.74
C VAL A 123 3.71 -9.93 -2.45
N ILE A 124 2.93 -10.00 -1.36
CA ILE A 124 3.34 -9.47 -0.05
C ILE A 124 4.58 -10.19 0.47
N MET A 125 4.63 -11.52 0.42
CA MET A 125 5.76 -12.27 0.95
C MET A 125 7.06 -11.97 0.19
N THR A 126 6.98 -11.84 -1.13
CA THR A 126 8.11 -11.42 -1.97
C THR A 126 8.56 -10.02 -1.60
N TYR A 127 7.63 -9.05 -1.55
CA TYR A 127 7.96 -7.66 -1.17
C TYR A 127 8.63 -7.58 0.21
N LEU A 128 8.07 -8.24 1.22
CA LEU A 128 8.63 -8.22 2.58
C LEU A 128 10.04 -8.82 2.61
N LYS A 129 10.24 -9.96 1.95
CA LYS A 129 11.54 -10.64 1.87
C LYS A 129 12.59 -9.77 1.18
N ASP A 130 12.25 -9.20 0.03
CA ASP A 130 13.19 -8.44 -0.80
C ASP A 130 13.59 -7.11 -0.13
N ASN A 131 12.75 -6.59 0.76
CA ASN A 131 12.99 -5.35 1.50
C ASN A 131 13.38 -5.58 2.99
N GLY A 132 13.68 -6.83 3.38
CA GLY A 132 14.23 -7.14 4.71
C GLY A 132 13.25 -6.97 5.88
N TYR A 133 11.94 -7.12 5.64
CA TYR A 133 10.93 -7.07 6.69
C TYR A 133 10.59 -8.46 7.21
N ASP A 134 10.46 -8.56 8.54
CA ASP A 134 9.98 -9.75 9.23
C ASP A 134 8.52 -9.58 9.67
N LEU A 135 7.73 -10.64 9.52
CA LEU A 135 6.35 -10.65 10.01
C LEU A 135 6.31 -10.62 11.54
N ILE A 136 5.55 -9.67 12.07
CA ILE A 136 5.24 -9.60 13.49
C ILE A 136 4.11 -10.60 13.75
N LYS A 137 4.42 -11.64 14.53
CA LYS A 137 3.39 -12.54 15.05
C LYS A 137 2.61 -11.82 16.15
N VAL A 138 1.33 -11.58 15.91
CA VAL A 138 0.39 -11.02 16.89
C VAL A 138 -0.34 -12.12 17.64
#